data_AF-A0A7V9LDZ0-F1
#
_entry.id   AF-A0A7V9LDZ0-F1
#
_cell.length_a   1.000
_cell.length_b   1.000
_cell.length_c   1.000
_cell.angle_alpha   90.00
_cell.angle_beta   90.00
_cell.angle_gamma   90.00
#
_symmetry.space_group_name_H-M   'P 1'
#
loop_
_entity.id
_entity.type
_entity.pdbx_description
1 polymer ?
#
loop_
_entity_poly.entity_id
_entity_poly.type
_entity_poly.pdbx_seq_one_letter_code
_entity_poly.pdbx_strand_id
1 'polypeptide(L)'
;MTGSEARAVVETEQLEAEGALALADFPLRPKELALRDGWLEVSRAIGRAAYEGALRLEVDLPPGLLPRWTSIDVPCGQLTAARAPDGPAPPADAIEIELPEGTTTPLFLKPGAFPIGSWTAPKRPAPNDDVPYERLIARVLERRDGYLRVRIEDRNAVVAWVARSAVRDHEDADIYGGLLGNEVGDSGNDITCRTAVPIHVRVENELVRVGRLKPNITVRTTRVYRGDAELALGQTTAVPFIARRDLRACDFP
;
A
#
# COMPACT_ATOMS: atom_id res chain seq x y z
N MET A 1 18.19 17.91 16.86
CA MET A 1 16.94 17.19 16.52
C MET A 1 17.26 15.71 16.62
N THR A 2 16.79 15.04 17.67
CA THR A 2 16.98 13.61 17.90
C THR A 2 15.96 12.85 17.06
N GLY A 3 16.36 12.38 15.88
CA GLY A 3 15.59 11.35 15.18
C GLY A 3 15.49 10.15 16.11
N SER A 4 14.27 9.63 16.31
CA SER A 4 14.04 8.45 17.14
C SER A 4 14.60 7.23 16.42
N GLU A 5 15.91 7.00 16.55
CA GLU A 5 16.57 5.78 16.12
C GLU A 5 16.20 4.67 17.09
N ALA A 6 15.31 3.77 16.66
CA ALA A 6 15.09 2.52 17.36
C ALA A 6 16.13 1.52 16.86
N ARG A 7 16.97 0.99 17.74
CA ARG A 7 17.64 -0.29 17.49
C ARG A 7 16.57 -1.38 17.61
N ALA A 8 15.95 -1.71 16.49
CA ALA A 8 14.98 -2.80 16.41
C ALA A 8 15.69 -4.02 15.84
N VAL A 9 15.68 -5.12 16.60
CA VAL A 9 15.91 -6.45 16.04
C VAL A 9 14.53 -6.98 15.66
N VAL A 10 14.21 -6.95 14.37
CA VAL A 10 12.95 -7.52 13.88
C VAL A 10 13.23 -8.90 13.35
N GLU A 11 12.77 -9.90 14.11
CA GLU A 11 12.86 -11.30 13.73
C GLU A 11 11.48 -11.79 13.26
N THR A 12 11.43 -12.28 12.02
CA THR A 12 10.28 -13.02 11.47
C THR A 12 10.68 -14.47 11.21
N GLU A 13 9.74 -15.30 10.75
CA GLU A 13 10.06 -16.67 10.32
C GLU A 13 11.10 -16.70 9.17
N GLN A 14 11.16 -15.63 8.36
CA GLN A 14 11.94 -15.60 7.12
C GLN A 14 13.16 -14.66 7.19
N LEU A 15 13.13 -13.64 8.07
CA LEU A 15 14.05 -12.52 8.05
C LEU A 15 14.53 -12.15 9.45
N GLU A 16 15.73 -11.59 9.50
CA GLU A 16 16.30 -10.95 10.69
C GLU A 16 16.95 -9.64 10.25
N ALA A 17 16.38 -8.52 10.72
CA ALA A 17 16.88 -7.18 10.47
C ALA A 17 17.50 -6.62 11.75
N GLU A 18 18.72 -6.08 11.67
CA GLU A 18 19.45 -5.48 12.79
C GLU A 18 20.03 -4.12 12.33
N GLY A 19 19.67 -3.03 13.02
CA GLY A 19 20.17 -1.69 12.71
C GLY A 19 19.43 -0.58 13.46
N ALA A 20 19.99 0.63 13.41
CA ALA A 20 19.25 1.86 13.72
C ALA A 20 18.37 2.16 12.50
N LEU A 21 17.15 1.62 12.51
CA LEU A 21 16.18 1.84 11.44
C LEU A 21 15.22 2.93 11.90
N ALA A 22 14.98 3.92 11.05
CA ALA A 22 13.96 4.90 11.34
C ALA A 22 12.61 4.17 11.34
N LEU A 23 11.75 4.46 12.31
CA LEU A 23 10.40 3.89 12.35
C LEU A 23 9.62 4.15 11.04
N ALA A 24 10.02 5.20 10.31
CA ALA A 24 9.50 5.56 9.00
C ALA A 24 9.78 4.54 7.89
N ASP A 25 10.75 3.65 8.10
CA ASP A 25 11.16 2.65 7.11
C ASP A 25 10.43 1.31 7.32
N PHE A 26 9.68 1.17 8.41
CA PHE A 26 8.94 -0.05 8.71
C PHE A 26 7.47 0.07 8.30
N PRO A 27 6.99 -0.77 7.35
CA PRO A 27 5.58 -0.92 7.13
C PRO A 27 4.97 -1.60 8.36
N LEU A 28 4.09 -0.89 9.05
CA LEU A 28 3.37 -1.38 10.22
C LEU A 28 1.88 -1.32 9.96
N ARG A 29 1.15 -2.27 10.53
CA ARG A 29 -0.31 -2.26 10.47
C ARG A 29 -0.92 -2.84 11.72
N PRO A 30 -2.21 -2.54 11.98
CA PRO A 30 -2.97 -3.28 12.97
C PRO A 30 -3.08 -4.77 12.61
N LYS A 31 -3.09 -5.65 13.61
CA LYS A 31 -3.29 -7.11 13.48
C LYS A 31 -4.61 -7.44 12.78
N GLU A 32 -5.61 -6.60 12.97
CA GLU A 32 -6.93 -6.70 12.36
C GLU A 32 -7.22 -5.46 11.52
N LEU A 33 -7.55 -5.68 10.24
CA LEU A 33 -8.06 -4.64 9.34
C LEU A 33 -9.44 -4.24 9.85
N ALA A 34 -9.56 -3.03 10.37
CA ALA A 34 -10.80 -2.50 10.90
C ALA A 34 -10.88 -0.99 10.66
N LEU A 35 -12.11 -0.46 10.63
CA LEU A 35 -12.37 0.97 10.58
C LEU A 35 -11.82 1.65 11.84
N ARG A 36 -10.81 2.48 11.66
CA ARG A 36 -10.25 3.40 12.65
C ARG A 36 -10.96 4.74 12.50
N ASP A 37 -11.33 5.31 13.65
CA ASP A 37 -12.16 6.51 13.75
C ASP A 37 -13.49 6.43 12.98
N GLY A 38 -13.95 5.21 12.67
CA GLY A 38 -15.20 4.94 11.97
C GLY A 38 -15.15 5.11 10.45
N TRP A 39 -14.01 5.46 9.84
CA TRP A 39 -13.93 5.74 8.40
C TRP A 39 -12.66 5.27 7.69
N LEU A 40 -11.59 4.90 8.39
CA LEU A 40 -10.33 4.53 7.77
C LEU A 40 -9.99 3.06 8.00
N GLU A 41 -9.86 2.27 6.95
CA GLU A 41 -9.31 0.92 7.03
C GLU A 41 -7.83 0.95 6.65
N VAL A 42 -6.98 0.54 7.60
CA VAL A 42 -5.52 0.64 7.47
C VAL A 42 -4.93 -0.70 7.12
N SER A 43 -4.54 -0.84 5.86
CA SER A 43 -3.80 -2.01 5.36
C SER A 43 -2.29 -1.77 5.36
N ARG A 44 -1.86 -0.52 5.19
CA ARG A 44 -0.45 -0.11 5.20
C ARG A 44 -0.29 1.23 5.90
N ALA A 45 0.63 1.29 6.85
CA ALA A 45 1.03 2.53 7.49
C ALA A 45 2.52 2.56 7.77
N ILE A 46 3.02 3.74 8.10
CA ILE A 46 4.42 3.99 8.40
C ILE A 46 4.53 4.46 9.85
N GLY A 47 5.44 3.86 10.63
CA GLY A 47 5.70 4.29 12.00
C GLY A 47 6.30 5.70 12.03
N ARG A 48 5.75 6.61 12.84
CA ARG A 48 6.30 7.96 13.00
C ARG A 48 6.91 8.19 14.38
N ALA A 49 6.20 7.82 15.44
CA ALA A 49 6.65 8.05 16.80
C ALA A 49 6.09 6.98 17.74
N ALA A 50 6.89 6.49 18.67
CA ALA A 50 6.46 5.58 19.73
C ALA A 50 6.36 6.33 21.06
N TYR A 51 5.32 6.07 21.83
CA TYR A 51 5.15 6.61 23.17
C TYR A 51 4.29 5.63 24.00
N GLU A 52 4.53 5.57 25.31
CA GLU A 52 3.88 4.69 26.30
C GLU A 52 2.80 3.72 25.77
N GLY A 53 3.25 2.56 25.29
CA GLY A 53 2.39 1.44 24.89
C GLY A 53 1.68 1.58 23.53
N ALA A 54 1.91 2.67 22.79
CA ALA A 54 1.33 2.94 21.49
C ALA A 54 2.36 3.41 20.46
N LEU A 55 2.00 3.28 19.19
CA LEU A 55 2.75 3.81 18.07
C LEU A 55 1.84 4.71 17.25
N ARG A 56 2.30 5.93 17.00
CA ARG A 56 1.71 6.84 16.02
C ARG A 56 2.13 6.38 14.63
N LEU A 57 1.14 6.05 13.83
CA LEU A 57 1.29 5.66 12.45
C LEU A 57 0.84 6.82 11.55
N GLU A 58 1.57 7.07 10.47
CA GLU A 58 1.10 7.88 9.36
C GLU A 58 0.52 6.98 8.27
N VAL A 59 -0.65 7.36 7.77
CA VAL A 59 -1.45 6.59 6.82
C VAL A 59 -1.75 7.47 5.62
N ASP A 60 -1.25 7.07 4.46
CA ASP A 60 -1.63 7.68 3.18
C ASP A 60 -3.08 7.35 2.86
N LEU A 61 -3.85 8.37 2.48
CA LEU A 61 -5.21 8.19 1.99
C LEU A 61 -5.21 7.95 0.47
N PRO A 62 -6.27 7.30 -0.06
CA PRO A 62 -6.45 7.17 -1.51
C PRO A 62 -6.21 8.47 -2.28
N PRO A 63 -5.62 8.39 -3.49
CA PRO A 63 -5.39 9.56 -4.33
C PRO A 63 -6.65 10.39 -4.54
N GLY A 64 -6.54 11.71 -4.50
CA GLY A 64 -7.68 12.62 -4.64
C GLY A 64 -8.38 12.95 -3.32
N LEU A 65 -8.01 12.29 -2.21
CA LEU A 65 -8.53 12.67 -0.89
C LEU A 65 -7.70 13.79 -0.25
N LEU A 66 -8.41 14.67 0.48
CA LEU A 66 -7.82 15.69 1.33
C LEU A 66 -8.36 15.55 2.76
N PRO A 67 -7.49 15.53 3.79
CA PRO A 67 -6.02 15.58 3.70
C PRO A 67 -5.42 14.35 2.99
N ARG A 68 -4.19 14.45 2.46
CA ARG A 68 -3.55 13.34 1.72
C ARG A 68 -3.08 12.19 2.61
N TRP A 69 -2.90 12.48 3.88
CA TRP A 69 -2.49 11.54 4.90
C TRP A 69 -3.21 11.88 6.21
N THR A 70 -3.25 10.93 7.12
CA THR A 70 -3.67 11.14 8.50
C THR A 70 -2.77 10.38 9.46
N SER A 71 -2.89 10.63 10.76
CA SER A 71 -2.18 9.88 11.78
C SER A 71 -3.17 9.16 12.69
N ILE A 72 -2.83 7.92 13.04
CA ILE A 72 -3.58 7.14 14.03
C ILE A 72 -2.63 6.61 15.10
N ASP A 73 -3.12 6.52 16.32
CA ASP A 73 -2.38 5.97 17.44
C ASP A 73 -2.87 4.53 17.69
N VAL A 74 -1.97 3.56 17.56
CA VAL A 74 -2.29 2.14 17.68
C VAL A 74 -1.51 1.51 18.83
N PRO A 75 -2.16 0.82 19.78
CA PRO A 75 -1.46 0.11 20.84
C PRO A 75 -0.46 -0.91 20.27
N CYS A 76 0.76 -0.97 20.81
CA CYS A 76 1.82 -1.85 20.28
C CYS A 76 1.41 -3.33 20.26
N GLY A 77 0.62 -3.78 21.23
CA GLY A 77 0.09 -5.14 21.29
C GLY A 77 -0.89 -5.49 20.16
N GLN A 78 -1.41 -4.49 19.44
CA GLN A 78 -2.30 -4.63 18.29
C GLN A 78 -1.57 -4.48 16.96
N LEU A 79 -0.24 -4.35 16.92
CA LEU A 79 0.52 -4.18 15.69
C LEU A 79 1.11 -5.48 15.15
N THR A 80 1.33 -5.52 13.85
CA THR A 80 2.10 -6.55 13.14
C THR A 80 2.95 -5.90 12.04
N ALA A 81 4.09 -6.53 11.72
CA ALA A 81 5.01 -6.12 10.65
C ALA A 81 4.85 -6.98 9.37
N ALA A 82 3.82 -7.82 9.30
CA ALA A 82 3.56 -8.69 8.15
C ALA A 82 2.82 -7.95 7.02
N ARG A 83 3.13 -8.30 5.76
CA ARG A 83 2.41 -7.83 4.56
C ARG A 83 0.90 -8.04 4.75
N ALA A 84 0.10 -7.04 4.39
CA ALA A 84 -1.34 -7.23 4.29
C ALA A 84 -1.63 -8.19 3.14
N PRO A 85 -2.52 -9.18 3.30
CA PRO A 85 -3.06 -9.88 2.15
C PRO A 85 -3.65 -8.81 1.22
N ASP A 86 -3.51 -9.01 -0.08
CA ASP A 86 -4.19 -8.14 -1.04
C ASP A 86 -5.67 -8.10 -0.64
N GLY A 87 -6.24 -6.88 -0.58
CA GLY A 87 -7.59 -6.68 -0.08
C GLY A 87 -8.57 -7.62 -0.80
N PRO A 88 -9.64 -8.06 -0.13
CA PRO A 88 -10.61 -8.94 -0.78
C PRO A 88 -11.08 -8.28 -2.08
N ALA A 89 -11.09 -9.05 -3.16
CA ALA A 89 -11.64 -8.59 -4.43
C ALA A 89 -13.10 -8.14 -4.20
N PRO A 90 -13.56 -7.07 -4.88
CA PRO A 90 -14.94 -6.64 -4.79
C PRO A 90 -15.93 -7.78 -5.03
N PRO A 91 -17.10 -7.74 -4.39
CA PRO A 91 -18.27 -8.47 -4.88
C PRO A 91 -18.52 -8.10 -6.35
N ALA A 92 -18.86 -9.10 -7.17
CA ALA A 92 -19.09 -8.91 -8.61
C ALA A 92 -20.28 -7.96 -8.92
N ASP A 93 -21.11 -7.66 -7.92
CA ASP A 93 -22.31 -6.83 -8.00
C ASP A 93 -22.15 -5.46 -7.31
N ALA A 94 -20.94 -5.07 -6.92
CA ALA A 94 -20.72 -3.78 -6.29
C ALA A 94 -20.97 -2.62 -7.28
N ILE A 95 -21.85 -1.68 -6.90
CA ILE A 95 -22.11 -0.49 -7.70
C ILE A 95 -20.92 0.46 -7.58
N GLU A 96 -20.28 0.74 -8.71
CA GLU A 96 -19.15 1.67 -8.81
C GLU A 96 -19.65 3.07 -9.17
N ILE A 97 -19.06 4.06 -8.52
CA ILE A 97 -19.34 5.48 -8.75
C ILE A 97 -18.04 6.26 -8.90
N GLU A 98 -18.15 7.41 -9.55
CA GLU A 98 -17.06 8.37 -9.65
C GLU A 98 -17.57 9.81 -9.48
N LEU A 99 -16.64 10.73 -9.24
CA LEU A 99 -16.94 12.16 -9.30
C LEU A 99 -16.79 12.68 -10.72
N PRO A 100 -17.61 13.68 -11.12
CA PRO A 100 -17.33 14.41 -12.35
C PRO A 100 -15.92 15.02 -12.33
N GLU A 101 -15.23 15.00 -13.47
CA GLU A 101 -13.84 15.44 -13.58
C GLU A 101 -13.62 16.85 -13.01
N GLY A 102 -12.55 17.02 -12.22
CA GLY A 102 -12.17 18.30 -11.61
C GLY A 102 -13.11 18.81 -10.51
N THR A 103 -14.13 18.04 -10.11
CA THR A 103 -15.01 18.42 -8.99
C THR A 103 -14.44 17.97 -7.65
N THR A 104 -14.87 18.64 -6.58
CA THR A 104 -14.54 18.28 -5.21
C THR A 104 -15.83 18.15 -4.41
N THR A 105 -15.99 17.04 -3.71
CA THR A 105 -17.13 16.78 -2.83
C THR A 105 -16.66 16.61 -1.38
N PRO A 106 -17.41 17.11 -0.39
CA PRO A 106 -17.17 16.77 1.01
C PRO A 106 -17.46 15.30 1.30
N LEU A 107 -16.69 14.73 2.23
CA LEU A 107 -16.89 13.40 2.82
C LEU A 107 -17.39 13.54 4.25
N PHE A 108 -18.31 12.67 4.67
CA PHE A 108 -18.97 12.74 5.98
C PHE A 108 -18.92 11.41 6.74
N LEU A 109 -18.86 11.45 8.07
CA LEU A 109 -19.01 10.24 8.90
C LEU A 109 -20.45 9.71 8.93
N LYS A 110 -21.41 10.61 8.79
CA LYS A 110 -22.84 10.31 8.72
C LYS A 110 -23.53 11.37 7.85
N PRO A 111 -24.69 11.06 7.23
CA PRO A 111 -25.47 12.01 6.45
C PRO A 111 -25.66 13.34 7.19
N GLY A 112 -25.34 14.44 6.52
CA GLY A 112 -25.51 15.81 7.03
C GLY A 112 -24.58 16.24 8.18
N ALA A 113 -23.59 15.43 8.57
CA ALA A 113 -22.61 15.84 9.58
C ALA A 113 -21.62 16.89 9.08
N PHE A 114 -20.71 17.32 9.96
CA PHE A 114 -19.56 18.12 9.55
C PHE A 114 -18.63 17.28 8.65
N PRO A 115 -18.08 17.86 7.56
CA PRO A 115 -17.15 17.14 6.69
C PRO A 115 -15.88 16.70 7.44
N ILE A 116 -15.41 15.48 7.19
CA ILE A 116 -14.14 14.95 7.71
C ILE A 116 -12.98 15.08 6.73
N GLY A 117 -13.29 15.41 5.49
CA GLY A 117 -12.35 15.55 4.39
C GLY A 117 -13.09 15.84 3.10
N SER A 118 -12.37 15.79 1.99
CA SER A 118 -12.96 15.93 0.67
C SER A 118 -12.36 14.95 -0.31
N TRP A 119 -13.15 14.56 -1.30
CA TRP A 119 -12.73 13.78 -2.44
C TRP A 119 -12.76 14.67 -3.68
N THR A 120 -11.61 14.78 -4.34
CA THR A 120 -11.41 15.54 -5.58
C THR A 120 -11.14 14.60 -6.73
N ALA A 121 -11.96 14.67 -7.77
CA ALA A 121 -11.68 13.98 -9.03
C ALA A 121 -10.52 14.68 -9.75
N PRO A 122 -9.51 13.94 -10.22
CA PRO A 122 -8.46 14.52 -11.05
C PRO A 122 -9.06 15.10 -12.34
N LYS A 123 -8.40 16.13 -12.89
CA LYS A 123 -8.71 16.60 -14.24
C LYS A 123 -7.97 15.71 -15.21
N ARG A 124 -8.65 15.25 -16.27
CA ARG A 124 -8.00 14.50 -17.34
C ARG A 124 -6.88 15.37 -17.96
N PRO A 125 -5.66 14.84 -18.15
CA PRO A 125 -4.61 15.52 -18.90
C PRO A 125 -5.09 15.85 -20.32
N ALA A 126 -4.42 16.78 -21.00
CA ALA A 126 -4.73 17.00 -22.41
C ALA A 126 -4.47 15.68 -23.20
N PRO A 127 -5.18 15.41 -24.30
CA PRO A 127 -5.04 14.15 -25.05
C PRO A 127 -3.61 13.83 -25.53
N ASN A 128 -2.72 14.82 -25.54
CA ASN A 128 -1.32 14.69 -25.97
C ASN A 128 -0.33 14.62 -24.79
N ASP A 129 -0.82 14.65 -23.56
CA ASP A 129 0.00 14.46 -22.37
C ASP A 129 0.07 12.96 -22.09
N ASP A 130 1.25 12.35 -22.22
CA ASP A 130 1.53 10.95 -21.86
C ASP A 130 1.53 10.72 -20.33
N VAL A 131 0.63 11.38 -19.61
CA VAL A 131 0.49 11.26 -18.16
C VAL A 131 -0.57 10.20 -17.87
N PRO A 132 -0.22 9.12 -17.16
CA PRO A 132 -1.19 8.12 -16.72
C PRO A 132 -2.34 8.79 -15.96
N TYR A 133 -3.56 8.65 -16.48
CA TYR A 133 -4.76 9.16 -15.83
C TYR A 133 -5.37 8.06 -14.96
N GLU A 134 -5.15 8.14 -13.65
CA GLU A 134 -5.71 7.20 -12.69
C GLU A 134 -7.08 7.70 -12.22
N ARG A 135 -8.14 6.97 -12.59
CA ARG A 135 -9.50 7.25 -12.11
C ARG A 135 -9.63 6.74 -10.69
N LEU A 136 -10.12 7.60 -9.79
CA LEU A 136 -10.52 7.14 -8.46
C LEU A 136 -11.96 6.64 -8.53
N ILE A 137 -12.15 5.35 -8.33
CA ILE A 137 -13.46 4.70 -8.32
C ILE A 137 -13.82 4.39 -6.87
N ALA A 138 -15.08 4.64 -6.49
CA ALA A 138 -15.60 4.29 -5.18
C ALA A 138 -16.72 3.26 -5.32
N ARG A 139 -16.83 2.35 -4.36
CA ARG A 139 -17.91 1.36 -4.30
C ARG A 139 -19.00 1.80 -3.34
N VAL A 140 -20.25 1.65 -3.73
CA VAL A 140 -21.39 1.95 -2.86
C VAL A 140 -21.65 0.78 -1.93
N LEU A 141 -21.57 1.04 -0.62
CA LEU A 141 -21.89 0.09 0.45
C LEU A 141 -23.33 0.21 0.93
N GLU A 142 -23.88 1.42 0.97
CA GLU A 142 -25.19 1.71 1.53
C GLU A 142 -25.78 2.96 0.87
N ARG A 143 -27.12 3.04 0.80
CA ARG A 143 -27.85 4.22 0.30
C ARG A 143 -28.81 4.70 1.39
N ARG A 144 -28.75 5.97 1.79
CA ARG A 144 -29.61 6.52 2.85
C ARG A 144 -29.77 8.04 2.75
N ASP A 145 -31.00 8.54 2.85
CA ASP A 145 -31.33 9.97 2.97
C ASP A 145 -30.70 10.89 1.89
N GLY A 146 -30.55 10.39 0.65
CA GLY A 146 -29.90 11.13 -0.43
C GLY A 146 -28.36 11.12 -0.37
N TYR A 147 -27.78 10.31 0.51
CA TYR A 147 -26.35 10.04 0.61
C TYR A 147 -26.04 8.60 0.23
N LEU A 148 -24.80 8.39 -0.22
CA LEU A 148 -24.21 7.07 -0.46
C LEU A 148 -23.10 6.87 0.55
N ARG A 149 -23.09 5.73 1.25
CA ARG A 149 -21.93 5.28 2.00
C ARG A 149 -21.03 4.58 1.00
N VAL A 150 -19.82 5.08 0.84
CA VAL A 150 -18.91 4.65 -0.21
C VAL A 150 -17.60 4.17 0.39
N ARG A 151 -16.95 3.24 -0.30
CA ARG A 151 -15.62 2.73 -0.02
C ARG A 151 -14.70 3.13 -1.16
N ILE A 152 -13.72 3.96 -0.85
CA ILE A 152 -12.70 4.46 -1.77
C ILE A 152 -11.43 3.66 -1.48
N GLU A 153 -10.95 2.87 -2.44
CA GLU A 153 -9.84 1.93 -2.25
C GLU A 153 -8.58 2.38 -3.00
N ASP A 154 -7.44 2.20 -2.34
CA ASP A 154 -6.10 2.15 -2.94
C ASP A 154 -5.25 1.24 -2.02
N ARG A 155 -4.14 1.73 -1.47
CA ARG A 155 -3.33 1.02 -0.46
C ARG A 155 -4.00 0.95 0.91
N ASN A 156 -4.84 1.93 1.21
CA ASN A 156 -5.73 1.98 2.36
C ASN A 156 -7.15 2.24 1.84
N ALA A 157 -8.17 1.98 2.65
CA ALA A 157 -9.55 2.23 2.24
C ALA A 157 -10.20 3.29 3.13
N VAL A 158 -10.95 4.19 2.49
CA VAL A 158 -11.75 5.22 3.15
C VAL A 158 -13.22 4.88 2.97
N VAL A 159 -13.93 4.70 4.08
CA VAL A 159 -15.36 4.49 4.13
C VAL A 159 -16.02 5.76 4.66
N ALA A 160 -16.74 6.48 3.80
CA ALA A 160 -17.40 7.72 4.17
C ALA A 160 -18.74 7.88 3.45
N TRP A 161 -19.54 8.83 3.89
CA TRP A 161 -20.77 9.24 3.21
C TRP A 161 -20.48 10.39 2.24
N VAL A 162 -21.12 10.35 1.08
CA VAL A 162 -21.08 11.39 0.05
C VAL A 162 -22.50 11.69 -0.42
N ALA A 163 -22.78 12.94 -0.81
CA ALA A 163 -24.07 13.28 -1.38
C ALA A 163 -24.27 12.55 -2.73
N ARG A 164 -25.41 11.88 -2.91
CA ARG A 164 -25.71 11.17 -4.16
C ARG A 164 -25.66 12.08 -5.39
N SER A 165 -26.05 13.34 -5.23
CA SER A 165 -26.01 14.34 -6.31
C SER A 165 -24.60 14.74 -6.74
N ALA A 166 -23.57 14.42 -5.97
CA ALA A 166 -22.19 14.79 -6.26
C ALA A 166 -21.45 13.74 -7.11
N VAL A 167 -22.03 12.56 -7.29
CA VAL A 167 -21.40 11.41 -7.96
C VAL A 167 -22.19 11.01 -9.20
N ARG A 168 -21.55 10.26 -10.09
CA ARG A 168 -22.19 9.60 -11.23
C ARG A 168 -22.12 8.09 -11.04
N ASP A 169 -23.25 7.43 -11.21
CA ASP A 169 -23.32 5.97 -11.26
C ASP A 169 -22.59 5.51 -12.53
N HIS A 170 -21.74 4.48 -12.42
CA HIS A 170 -21.13 3.83 -13.58
C HIS A 170 -22.11 2.79 -14.17
N GLU A 171 -23.36 3.20 -14.44
CA GLU A 171 -24.28 2.48 -15.30
C GLU A 171 -24.24 3.22 -16.65
N ASP A 172 -23.91 2.51 -17.73
CA ASP A 172 -23.74 3.01 -19.12
C ASP A 172 -22.36 3.59 -19.50
N ALA A 173 -21.34 2.72 -19.53
CA ALA A 173 -20.30 2.83 -20.55
C ALA A 173 -20.22 1.49 -21.31
N ASP A 174 -20.78 1.52 -22.51
CA ASP A 174 -20.84 0.48 -23.52
C ASP A 174 -19.80 -0.63 -23.44
N ILE A 175 -20.34 -1.85 -23.34
CA ILE A 175 -19.80 -3.07 -23.92
C ILE A 175 -19.57 -2.82 -25.41
N TYR A 176 -18.37 -2.38 -25.83
CA TYR A 176 -17.77 -2.70 -27.14
C TYR A 176 -16.35 -2.12 -27.25
N GLY A 177 -15.36 -3.01 -27.36
CA GLY A 177 -14.10 -2.72 -28.06
C GLY A 177 -12.83 -3.05 -27.29
N GLY A 178 -12.12 -4.10 -27.71
CA GLY A 178 -10.66 -4.17 -27.53
C GLY A 178 -10.11 -5.42 -26.89
N LEU A 179 -10.13 -6.53 -27.63
CA LEU A 179 -9.20 -7.65 -27.47
C LEU A 179 -7.74 -7.16 -27.63
N LEU A 180 -6.84 -7.77 -26.82
CA LEU A 180 -5.38 -7.92 -26.95
C LEU A 180 -4.44 -6.96 -26.17
N GLY A 181 -3.73 -7.59 -25.21
CA GLY A 181 -2.28 -7.45 -25.01
C GLY A 181 -1.85 -6.62 -23.78
N ASN A 182 -0.98 -7.04 -22.88
CA ASN A 182 -0.29 -8.31 -22.62
C ASN A 182 -0.11 -8.38 -21.10
N GLU A 183 -0.51 -9.47 -20.48
CA GLU A 183 0.03 -9.83 -19.17
C GLU A 183 1.54 -10.01 -19.34
N VAL A 184 2.33 -9.12 -18.73
CA VAL A 184 3.76 -9.35 -18.60
C VAL A 184 3.91 -10.54 -17.67
N GLY A 185 4.28 -11.67 -18.25
CA GLY A 185 4.44 -12.95 -17.57
C GLY A 185 5.24 -12.80 -16.29
N ASP A 186 4.67 -13.33 -15.22
CA ASP A 186 5.22 -13.51 -13.90
C ASP A 186 6.35 -14.56 -13.94
N SER A 187 7.47 -14.24 -14.59
CA SER A 187 8.64 -15.10 -14.73
C SER A 187 9.65 -14.92 -13.59
N GLY A 188 9.15 -14.69 -12.37
CA GLY A 188 10.00 -14.67 -11.19
C GLY A 188 10.45 -16.09 -10.85
N ASN A 189 11.76 -16.33 -10.84
CA ASN A 189 12.31 -17.60 -10.38
C ASN A 189 12.36 -17.62 -8.86
N ASP A 190 11.96 -18.73 -8.27
CA ASP A 190 12.16 -18.98 -6.84
C ASP A 190 13.64 -19.31 -6.59
N ILE A 191 14.23 -18.78 -5.52
CA ILE A 191 15.58 -19.11 -5.09
C ILE A 191 15.55 -19.58 -3.65
N THR A 192 16.35 -20.59 -3.32
CA THR A 192 16.47 -21.09 -1.93
C THR A 192 17.93 -21.04 -1.50
N CYS A 193 18.24 -20.31 -0.45
CA CYS A 193 19.62 -20.15 0.01
C CYS A 193 19.96 -21.13 1.14
N ARG A 194 20.96 -22.00 0.94
CA ARG A 194 21.39 -23.04 1.90
C ARG A 194 21.98 -22.45 3.19
N THR A 195 22.58 -21.27 3.10
CA THR A 195 23.12 -20.52 4.24
C THR A 195 22.43 -19.17 4.34
N ALA A 196 22.60 -18.51 5.49
CA ALA A 196 22.13 -17.13 5.61
C ALA A 196 22.89 -16.23 4.61
N VAL A 197 22.17 -15.37 3.92
CA VAL A 197 22.72 -14.55 2.82
C VAL A 197 22.37 -13.08 3.02
N PRO A 198 23.34 -12.14 2.95
CA PRO A 198 23.06 -10.72 3.16
C PRO A 198 22.14 -10.14 2.07
N ILE A 199 21.19 -9.31 2.50
CA ILE A 199 20.30 -8.54 1.63
C ILE A 199 20.79 -7.09 1.62
N HIS A 200 20.85 -6.50 0.43
CA HIS A 200 21.30 -5.14 0.21
C HIS A 200 20.24 -4.31 -0.51
N VAL A 201 20.32 -2.99 -0.39
CA VAL A 201 19.62 -2.00 -1.22
C VAL A 201 20.64 -1.00 -1.77
N ARG A 202 20.30 -0.32 -2.87
CA ARG A 202 21.09 0.82 -3.38
C ARG A 202 20.44 2.13 -2.95
N VAL A 203 21.20 2.98 -2.27
CA VAL A 203 20.81 4.34 -1.88
C VAL A 203 21.91 5.28 -2.35
N GLU A 204 21.60 6.23 -3.23
CA GLU A 204 22.56 7.24 -3.71
C GLU A 204 23.89 6.65 -4.25
N ASN A 205 23.81 5.51 -4.96
CA ASN A 205 24.95 4.70 -5.45
C ASN A 205 25.76 3.93 -4.39
N GLU A 206 25.38 3.98 -3.11
CA GLU A 206 25.98 3.17 -2.06
C GLU A 206 25.21 1.86 -1.84
N LEU A 207 25.96 0.81 -1.50
CA LEU A 207 25.44 -0.50 -1.14
C LEU A 207 25.20 -0.55 0.37
N VAL A 208 23.94 -0.51 0.76
CA VAL A 208 23.55 -0.58 2.17
C VAL A 208 23.04 -1.99 2.47
N ARG A 209 23.67 -2.67 3.43
CA ARG A 209 23.16 -3.96 3.92
C ARG A 209 21.96 -3.70 4.83
N VAL A 210 20.83 -4.29 4.49
CA VAL A 210 19.55 -4.11 5.22
C VAL A 210 19.12 -5.34 6.00
N GLY A 211 19.81 -6.48 5.82
CA GLY A 211 19.53 -7.67 6.61
C GLY A 211 20.20 -8.92 6.07
N ARG A 212 19.57 -10.06 6.34
CA ARG A 212 19.93 -11.36 5.78
C ARG A 212 18.69 -12.22 5.54
N LEU A 213 18.72 -13.00 4.47
CA LEU A 213 17.81 -14.11 4.25
C LEU A 213 18.21 -15.28 5.16
N LYS A 214 17.26 -15.88 5.87
CA LYS A 214 17.51 -17.07 6.70
C LYS A 214 17.79 -18.30 5.81
N PRO A 215 18.59 -19.28 6.28
CA PRO A 215 18.88 -20.47 5.51
C PRO A 215 17.61 -21.29 5.21
N ASN A 216 17.59 -21.94 4.06
CA ASN A 216 16.53 -22.81 3.55
C ASN A 216 15.18 -22.10 3.34
N ILE A 217 15.16 -20.78 3.21
CA ILE A 217 13.96 -20.03 2.83
C ILE A 217 13.93 -19.84 1.32
N THR A 218 12.80 -20.21 0.72
CA THR A 218 12.49 -19.93 -0.68
C THR A 218 11.94 -18.52 -0.81
N VAL A 219 12.57 -17.70 -1.64
CA VAL A 219 12.11 -16.34 -1.96
C VAL A 219 12.00 -16.17 -3.46
N ARG A 220 10.97 -15.45 -3.88
CA ARG A 220 10.76 -15.16 -5.29
C ARG A 220 11.65 -14.00 -5.73
N THR A 221 12.27 -14.13 -6.90
CA THR A 221 13.04 -13.05 -7.52
C THR A 221 12.17 -12.29 -8.51
N THR A 222 12.23 -10.96 -8.51
CA THR A 222 11.60 -10.16 -9.57
C THR A 222 12.45 -10.11 -10.82
N ARG A 223 13.77 -10.17 -10.65
CA ARG A 223 14.75 -10.07 -11.73
C ARG A 223 16.08 -10.65 -11.28
N VAL A 224 16.75 -11.37 -12.18
CA VAL A 224 18.16 -11.73 -12.04
C VAL A 224 18.92 -10.99 -13.14
N TYR A 225 19.73 -9.99 -12.77
CA TYR A 225 20.43 -9.15 -13.75
C TYR A 225 21.88 -8.90 -13.35
N ARG A 226 22.81 -9.13 -14.29
CA ARG A 226 24.27 -8.96 -14.10
C ARG A 226 24.85 -9.65 -12.86
N GLY A 227 24.16 -10.71 -12.42
CA GLY A 227 24.56 -11.52 -11.28
C GLY A 227 24.03 -11.05 -9.94
N ASP A 228 23.20 -10.00 -9.84
CA ASP A 228 22.43 -9.74 -8.63
C ASP A 228 21.03 -10.36 -8.78
N ALA A 229 20.42 -10.80 -7.68
CA ALA A 229 19.03 -11.24 -7.67
C ALA A 229 18.18 -10.25 -6.89
N GLU A 230 17.33 -9.51 -7.59
CA GLU A 230 16.33 -8.62 -7.01
C GLU A 230 15.23 -9.48 -6.39
N LEU A 231 14.92 -9.21 -5.12
CA LEU A 231 13.97 -10.00 -4.34
C LEU A 231 12.59 -9.37 -4.41
N ALA A 232 11.57 -10.20 -4.60
CA ALA A 232 10.16 -9.81 -4.56
C ALA A 232 9.66 -9.65 -3.12
N LEU A 233 10.32 -8.80 -2.32
CA LEU A 233 9.94 -8.53 -0.92
C LEU A 233 8.82 -7.47 -0.77
N GLY A 234 8.12 -7.17 -1.87
CA GLY A 234 7.06 -6.16 -1.94
C GLY A 234 7.52 -4.83 -2.53
N GLN A 235 6.63 -3.82 -2.53
CA GLN A 235 6.96 -2.49 -3.07
C GLN A 235 7.75 -1.66 -2.06
N THR A 236 9.06 -1.59 -2.31
CA THR A 236 10.04 -0.77 -1.58
C THR A 236 10.47 0.42 -2.45
N THR A 237 10.90 1.53 -1.82
CA THR A 237 11.50 2.68 -2.53
C THR A 237 12.86 2.35 -3.13
N ALA A 238 13.56 1.35 -2.57
CA ALA A 238 14.80 0.79 -3.11
C ALA A 238 14.66 -0.73 -3.23
N VAL A 239 14.93 -1.29 -4.40
CA VAL A 239 14.76 -2.72 -4.69
C VAL A 239 15.79 -3.54 -3.89
N PRO A 240 15.37 -4.41 -2.96
CA PRO A 240 16.28 -5.27 -2.21
C PRO A 240 16.84 -6.36 -3.12
N PHE A 241 18.12 -6.68 -2.95
CA PHE A 241 18.78 -7.70 -3.75
C PHE A 241 19.84 -8.49 -2.97
N ILE A 242 20.11 -9.69 -3.45
CA ILE A 242 21.28 -10.47 -3.07
C ILE A 242 22.41 -10.17 -4.05
N ALA A 243 23.57 -9.79 -3.51
CA ALA A 243 24.74 -9.50 -4.33
C ALA A 243 25.30 -10.76 -4.98
N ARG A 244 25.86 -10.63 -6.17
CA ARG A 244 26.43 -11.75 -6.95
C ARG A 244 27.32 -12.72 -6.20
N ARG A 245 28.18 -12.21 -5.33
CA ARG A 245 29.11 -13.04 -4.56
C ARG A 245 28.37 -14.01 -3.62
N ASP A 246 27.19 -13.60 -3.15
CA ASP A 246 26.42 -14.30 -2.13
C ASP A 246 25.39 -15.27 -2.76
N LEU A 247 25.03 -15.11 -4.04
CA LEU A 247 24.15 -16.03 -4.76
C LEU A 247 24.68 -17.47 -4.89
N ARG A 248 25.99 -17.69 -4.68
CA ARG A 248 26.57 -19.05 -4.67
C ARG A 248 26.03 -19.92 -3.53
N ALA A 249 25.51 -19.28 -2.49
CA ALA A 249 24.82 -19.96 -1.40
C ALA A 249 23.39 -20.37 -1.76
N CYS A 250 22.88 -19.95 -2.92
CA CYS A 250 21.50 -20.15 -3.32
C CYS A 250 21.38 -21.12 -4.49
N ASP A 251 20.36 -21.96 -4.39
CA ASP A 251 19.95 -22.90 -5.42
C ASP A 251 18.87 -22.23 -6.27
N PHE A 252 19.03 -22.35 -7.59
CA PHE A 252 18.07 -21.91 -8.60
C PHE A 252 17.42 -23.14 -9.22
N PRO A 253 16.10 -23.16 -9.44
CA PRO A 253 15.42 -24.22 -10.18
C PRO A 253 15.89 -24.27 -11.64
#